data_AF-A0A2H0L224-F1
#
_entry.id   AF-A0A2H0L224-F1
#
_cell.length_a   1.000
_cell.length_b   1.000
_cell.length_c   1.000
_cell.angle_alpha   90.00
_cell.angle_beta   90.00
_cell.angle_gamma   90.00
#
_symmetry.space_group_name_H-M   'P 1'
#
loop_
_entity.id
_entity.type
_entity.pdbx_description
1 polymer ?
#
loop_
_entity_poly.entity_id
_entity_poly.type
_entity_poly.pdbx_seq_one_letter_code
_entity_poly.pdbx_strand_id
1 'polypeptide(L)'
;MTKQVSSIESSYQKTLDLFHAIERKTGWKENHEVTYKALRAVLHALRDRMIPDEAVQFGSQLPLIVRGMYYEGWKPSKTPQKMSKDEFIQRIQGETYIAQPNPEEMVKHILEGIDEFMAPGTVEKIKNTLPKDFWVL
;
A
#
# COMPACT_ATOMS: atom_id res chain seq x y z
N MET A 1 -29.66 9.69 19.69
CA MET A 1 -29.26 10.51 18.54
C MET A 1 -28.13 9.81 17.81
N THR A 2 -28.40 9.19 16.67
CA THR A 2 -27.39 8.51 15.86
C THR A 2 -26.53 9.59 15.20
N LYS A 3 -25.28 9.75 15.63
CA LYS A 3 -24.34 10.70 15.00
C LYS A 3 -24.18 10.26 13.55
N GLN A 4 -24.67 11.05 12.61
CA GLN A 4 -24.45 10.82 11.18
C GLN A 4 -22.97 11.12 10.92
N VAL A 5 -22.12 10.12 11.09
CA VAL A 5 -20.68 10.24 10.83
C VAL A 5 -20.53 10.58 9.35
N SER A 6 -19.89 11.71 9.05
CA SER A 6 -19.64 12.10 7.66
C SER A 6 -18.80 11.02 6.96
N SER A 7 -19.00 10.81 5.67
CA SER A 7 -18.24 9.83 4.88
C SER A 7 -16.71 10.09 4.96
N ILE A 8 -16.32 11.34 5.14
CA ILE A 8 -14.92 11.78 5.32
C ILE A 8 -14.39 11.33 6.68
N GLU A 9 -15.12 11.57 7.78
CA GLU A 9 -14.71 11.16 9.13
C GLU A 9 -14.56 9.64 9.24
N SER A 10 -15.49 8.89 8.64
CA SER A 10 -15.36 7.42 8.56
C SER A 10 -14.13 6.98 7.76
N SER A 11 -13.81 7.66 6.65
CA SER A 11 -12.60 7.35 5.89
C SER A 11 -11.31 7.70 6.65
N TYR A 12 -11.34 8.76 7.45
CA TYR A 12 -10.21 9.11 8.31
C TYR A 12 -9.95 8.00 9.33
N GLN A 13 -11.00 7.53 10.02
CA GLN A 13 -10.87 6.43 10.97
C GLN A 13 -10.32 5.16 10.31
N LYS A 14 -10.85 4.77 9.14
CA LYS A 14 -10.32 3.62 8.38
C LYS A 14 -8.85 3.79 7.95
N THR A 15 -8.41 5.01 7.72
CA THR A 15 -7.00 5.30 7.39
C THR A 15 -6.12 5.09 8.62
N LEU A 16 -6.58 5.52 9.80
CA LEU A 16 -5.88 5.24 11.06
C LEU A 16 -5.85 3.74 11.36
N ASP A 17 -6.94 3.01 11.13
CA ASP A 17 -6.99 1.56 11.34
C ASP A 17 -5.98 0.82 10.44
N LEU A 18 -5.86 1.25 9.18
CA LEU A 18 -4.82 0.76 8.26
C LEU A 18 -3.41 1.10 8.76
N PHE A 19 -3.18 2.33 9.22
CA PHE A 19 -1.86 2.73 9.74
C PHE A 19 -1.48 1.90 10.96
N HIS A 20 -2.40 1.72 11.90
CA HIS A 20 -2.17 0.87 13.06
C HIS A 20 -1.88 -0.59 12.68
N ALA A 21 -2.54 -1.12 11.64
CA ALA A 21 -2.24 -2.46 11.13
C ALA A 21 -0.80 -2.56 10.62
N ILE A 22 -0.34 -1.57 9.86
CA ILE A 22 1.05 -1.50 9.36
C ILE A 22 2.04 -1.33 10.52
N GLU A 23 1.77 -0.41 11.43
CA GLU A 23 2.61 -0.09 12.58
C GLU A 23 2.79 -1.29 13.52
N ARG A 24 1.76 -2.11 13.69
CA ARG A 24 1.86 -3.40 14.41
C ARG A 24 2.84 -4.36 13.75
N LYS A 25 2.85 -4.45 12.42
CA LYS A 25 3.73 -5.34 11.66
C LYS A 25 5.17 -4.84 11.62
N THR A 26 5.36 -3.53 11.43
CA THR A 26 6.69 -2.92 11.33
C THR A 26 7.34 -2.63 12.68
N GLY A 27 6.55 -2.59 13.76
CA GLY A 27 7.01 -2.16 15.09
C GLY A 27 7.22 -0.65 15.21
N TRP A 28 6.79 0.14 14.23
CA TRP A 28 6.86 1.61 14.29
C TRP A 28 5.84 2.13 15.30
N LYS A 29 6.31 2.65 16.44
CA LYS A 29 5.44 3.17 17.51
C LYS A 29 4.79 4.49 17.08
N GLU A 30 3.53 4.42 16.65
CA GLU A 30 2.63 5.58 16.37
C GLU A 30 3.26 6.64 15.45
N ASN A 31 4.08 6.22 14.48
CA ASN A 31 4.69 7.13 13.53
C ASN A 31 3.92 7.17 12.21
N HIS A 32 2.76 7.80 12.25
CA HIS A 32 1.86 7.91 11.10
C HIS A 32 2.50 8.58 9.88
N GLU A 33 3.48 9.47 10.07
CA GLU A 33 4.18 10.12 8.95
C GLU A 33 5.08 9.12 8.20
N VAL A 34 5.85 8.32 8.95
CA VAL A 34 6.68 7.25 8.37
C VAL A 34 5.79 6.19 7.74
N THR A 35 4.71 5.80 8.41
CA THR A 35 3.70 4.86 7.89
C THR A 35 3.09 5.35 6.59
N TYR A 36 2.68 6.62 6.52
CA TYR A 36 2.13 7.24 5.31
C TYR A 36 3.13 7.22 4.15
N LYS A 37 4.38 7.65 4.39
CA LYS A 37 5.43 7.69 3.36
C LYS A 37 5.70 6.29 2.80
N ALA A 38 5.84 5.30 3.68
CA ALA A 38 6.11 3.92 3.28
C ALA A 38 4.93 3.28 2.55
N LEU A 39 3.71 3.45 3.08
CA LEU A 39 2.49 2.97 2.43
C LEU A 39 2.34 3.58 1.03
N ARG A 40 2.53 4.91 0.89
CA ARG A 40 2.45 5.60 -0.39
C ARG A 40 3.40 5.01 -1.43
N ALA A 41 4.67 4.85 -1.06
CA ALA A 41 5.68 4.31 -1.96
C ALA A 41 5.36 2.87 -2.39
N VAL A 42 4.96 2.01 -1.45
CA VAL A 42 4.56 0.62 -1.74
C VAL A 42 3.35 0.58 -2.66
N LEU A 43 2.32 1.37 -2.36
CA LEU A 43 1.10 1.41 -3.14
C LEU A 43 1.30 1.96 -4.56
N HIS A 44 2.15 2.98 -4.74
CA HIS A 44 2.48 3.52 -6.05
C HIS A 44 3.29 2.54 -6.88
N ALA A 45 4.29 1.89 -6.29
CA ALA A 45 5.08 0.86 -6.97
C ALA A 45 4.21 -0.34 -7.37
N LEU A 46 3.29 -0.77 -6.50
CA LEU A 46 2.35 -1.86 -6.78
C LEU A 46 1.39 -1.49 -7.92
N ARG A 47 0.73 -0.33 -7.83
CA ARG A 47 -0.17 0.21 -8.85
C ARG A 47 0.48 0.24 -10.23
N ASP A 48 1.71 0.77 -10.31
CA ASP A 48 2.36 0.98 -11.59
C ASP A 48 2.80 -0.34 -12.26
N ARG A 49 2.91 -1.42 -11.49
CA ARG A 49 3.23 -2.76 -11.98
C ARG A 49 2.01 -3.55 -12.45
N MET A 50 0.83 -3.25 -11.91
CA MET A 50 -0.42 -3.96 -12.22
C MET A 50 -0.99 -3.55 -13.59
N ILE A 51 -1.82 -4.43 -14.17
CA ILE A 51 -2.66 -4.07 -15.32
C ILE A 51 -3.64 -2.99 -14.85
N PRO A 52 -3.94 -1.95 -15.68
CA PRO A 52 -4.78 -0.83 -15.25
C PRO A 52 -6.12 -1.24 -14.60
N ASP A 53 -6.83 -2.21 -15.17
CA ASP A 53 -8.12 -2.66 -14.63
C ASP A 53 -7.98 -3.30 -13.24
N GLU A 54 -6.94 -4.10 -13.04
CA GLU A 54 -6.63 -4.72 -11.73
C GLU A 54 -6.23 -3.65 -10.70
N ALA A 55 -5.43 -2.66 -11.12
CA ALA A 55 -5.05 -1.53 -10.29
C ALA A 55 -6.28 -0.73 -9.83
N VAL A 56 -7.22 -0.49 -10.74
CA VAL A 56 -8.49 0.19 -10.42
C VAL A 56 -9.34 -0.63 -9.44
N GLN A 57 -9.46 -1.93 -9.69
CA GLN A 57 -10.19 -2.85 -8.81
C GLN A 57 -9.57 -2.88 -7.41
N PHE A 58 -8.25 -2.89 -7.31
CA PHE A 58 -7.54 -2.81 -6.03
C PHE A 58 -7.82 -1.47 -5.32
N GLY A 59 -7.64 -0.34 -6.02
CA GLY A 59 -7.88 0.99 -5.46
C GLY A 59 -9.32 1.20 -4.96
N SER A 60 -10.30 0.50 -5.54
CA SER A 60 -11.71 0.55 -5.14
C SER A 60 -11.96 0.05 -3.71
N GLN A 61 -11.07 -0.76 -3.17
CA GLN A 61 -11.18 -1.35 -1.83
C GLN A 61 -10.48 -0.50 -0.76
N LEU A 62 -9.67 0.49 -1.15
CA LEU A 62 -8.97 1.38 -0.22
C LEU A 62 -9.93 2.40 0.41
N PRO A 63 -9.66 2.87 1.66
CA PRO A 63 -10.33 4.02 2.25
C PRO A 63 -10.25 5.25 1.33
N LEU A 64 -11.25 6.13 1.34
CA LEU A 64 -11.33 7.28 0.43
C LEU A 64 -10.06 8.15 0.44
N ILE A 65 -9.53 8.46 1.63
CA ILE A 65 -8.31 9.26 1.79
C ILE A 65 -7.09 8.54 1.19
N VAL A 66 -6.91 7.26 1.53
CA VAL A 66 -5.81 6.41 1.00
C VAL A 66 -5.95 6.25 -0.51
N ARG A 67 -7.18 6.16 -1.03
CA ARG A 67 -7.48 6.06 -2.47
C ARG A 67 -7.08 7.33 -3.21
N GLY A 68 -7.29 8.50 -2.62
CA GLY A 68 -6.80 9.77 -3.18
C GLY A 68 -5.29 9.76 -3.34
N MET A 69 -4.57 9.34 -2.30
CA MET A 69 -3.12 9.14 -2.35
C MET A 69 -2.73 8.07 -3.38
N TYR A 70 -3.43 6.95 -3.43
CA TYR A 70 -3.16 5.84 -4.35
C TYR A 70 -3.20 6.26 -5.82
N TYR A 71 -4.16 7.09 -6.22
CA TYR A 71 -4.28 7.56 -7.61
C TYR A 71 -3.45 8.80 -7.92
N GLU A 72 -2.85 9.43 -6.91
CA GLU A 72 -2.01 10.61 -7.10
C GLU A 72 -0.90 10.36 -8.12
N GLY A 73 -0.81 11.24 -9.12
CA GLY A 73 0.23 11.21 -10.15
C GLY A 73 0.16 10.02 -11.12
N TRP A 74 -0.86 9.18 -11.06
CA TRP A 74 -0.94 7.98 -11.89
C TRP A 74 -1.12 8.32 -13.38
N LYS A 75 -0.42 7.59 -14.25
CA LYS A 75 -0.54 7.66 -15.71
C LYS A 75 -0.83 6.24 -16.26
N PRO A 76 -2.11 5.84 -16.39
CA PRO A 76 -2.48 4.49 -16.81
C PRO A 76 -1.89 4.07 -18.16
N SER A 77 -1.69 5.02 -19.08
CA SER A 77 -1.07 4.77 -20.39
C SER A 77 0.41 4.35 -20.32
N LYS A 78 1.03 4.43 -19.13
CA LYS A 78 2.42 4.02 -18.87
C LYS A 78 2.50 2.75 -18.00
N THR A 79 1.39 2.06 -17.76
CA THR A 79 1.31 0.84 -16.95
C THR A 79 0.77 -0.33 -17.78
N PRO A 80 1.18 -1.59 -17.52
CA PRO A 80 2.08 -2.02 -16.45
C PRO A 80 3.56 -1.69 -16.74
N GLN A 81 4.28 -1.28 -15.70
CA GLN A 81 5.73 -1.11 -15.72
C GLN A 81 6.41 -2.43 -15.34
N LYS A 82 7.25 -2.93 -16.24
CA LYS A 82 8.12 -4.07 -15.94
C LYS A 82 9.23 -3.60 -15.00
N MET A 83 9.33 -4.29 -13.88
CA MET A 83 10.33 -4.10 -12.82
C MET A 83 10.79 -5.48 -12.33
N SER A 84 12.05 -5.67 -11.97
CA SER A 84 12.46 -6.78 -11.12
C SER A 84 12.04 -6.52 -9.67
N LYS A 85 12.11 -7.55 -8.81
CA LYS A 85 12.00 -7.34 -7.35
C LYS A 85 12.96 -6.25 -6.86
N ASP A 86 14.21 -6.27 -7.29
CA ASP A 86 15.22 -5.32 -6.84
C ASP A 86 14.90 -3.88 -7.29
N GLU A 87 14.45 -3.69 -8.54
CA GLU A 87 14.01 -2.39 -9.05
C GLU A 87 12.79 -1.86 -8.27
N PHE A 88 11.87 -2.75 -7.91
CA PHE A 88 10.71 -2.41 -7.09
C PHE A 88 11.11 -1.93 -5.69
N ILE A 89 12.02 -2.65 -5.03
CA ILE A 89 12.54 -2.27 -3.71
C ILE A 89 13.32 -0.96 -3.78
N GLN A 90 14.19 -0.79 -4.77
CA GLN A 90 14.96 0.44 -4.98
C GLN A 90 14.06 1.65 -5.19
N ARG A 91 12.98 1.49 -5.98
CA ARG A 91 11.98 2.54 -6.18
C ARG A 91 11.35 2.97 -4.85
N ILE A 92 10.92 2.02 -4.03
CA ILE A 92 10.30 2.31 -2.73
C ILE A 92 11.27 3.03 -1.80
N GLN A 93 12.54 2.62 -1.76
CA GLN A 93 13.55 3.31 -0.96
C GLN A 93 13.77 4.76 -1.43
N GLY A 94 13.81 4.98 -2.74
CA GLY A 94 13.99 6.31 -3.33
C GLY A 94 12.82 7.26 -3.05
N GLU A 95 11.59 6.74 -2.94
CA GLU A 95 10.40 7.53 -2.64
C GLU A 95 10.20 7.81 -1.14
N THR A 96 10.66 6.92 -0.26
CA THR A 96 10.42 7.03 1.19
C THR A 96 11.44 7.90 1.91
N TYR A 97 12.70 7.91 1.46
CA TYR A 97 13.85 8.44 2.22
C TYR A 97 13.95 7.88 3.66
N ILE A 98 13.30 6.74 3.92
CA ILE A 98 13.36 6.05 5.21
C ILE A 98 14.56 5.11 5.16
N ALA A 99 15.56 5.37 6.00
CA ALA A 99 16.68 4.46 6.17
C ALA A 99 16.22 3.23 6.97
N GLN A 100 15.72 2.21 6.29
CA GLN A 100 15.46 0.90 6.88
C GLN A 100 16.63 -0.06 6.63
N PRO A 101 17.10 -0.78 7.66
CA PRO A 101 18.17 -1.77 7.51
C PRO A 101 17.75 -2.95 6.63
N ASN A 102 16.45 -3.26 6.57
CA ASN A 102 15.89 -4.31 5.73
C ASN A 102 14.67 -3.82 4.92
N PRO A 103 14.87 -3.30 3.70
CA PRO A 103 13.79 -2.77 2.86
C PRO A 103 12.78 -3.82 2.41
N GLU A 104 13.24 -5.04 2.13
CA GLU A 104 12.35 -6.15 1.74
C GLU A 104 11.40 -6.50 2.88
N GLU A 105 11.92 -6.61 4.10
CA GLU A 105 11.13 -6.88 5.29
C GLU A 105 10.14 -5.75 5.60
N MET A 106 10.53 -4.49 5.42
CA MET A 106 9.61 -3.35 5.52
C MET A 106 8.44 -3.51 4.54
N VAL A 107 8.73 -3.79 3.26
CA VAL A 107 7.70 -3.95 2.23
C VAL A 107 6.77 -5.10 2.56
N LYS A 108 7.32 -6.24 2.99
CA LYS A 108 6.55 -7.40 3.45
C LYS A 108 5.60 -7.04 4.58
N HIS A 109 6.09 -6.39 5.64
CA HIS A 109 5.26 -5.97 6.78
C HIS A 109 4.17 -4.97 6.38
N ILE A 110 4.44 -4.07 5.44
CA ILE A 110 3.41 -3.16 4.90
C ILE A 110 2.33 -3.94 4.15
N LEU A 111 2.72 -4.89 3.29
CA LEU A 111 1.77 -5.75 2.57
C LEU A 111 0.93 -6.60 3.52
N GLU A 112 1.53 -7.15 4.59
CA GLU A 112 0.81 -7.86 5.64
C GLU A 112 -0.18 -6.97 6.40
N GLY A 113 0.18 -5.70 6.67
CA GLY A 113 -0.71 -4.73 7.29
C GLY A 113 -1.89 -4.35 6.39
N ILE A 114 -1.65 -4.24 5.06
CA ILE A 114 -2.72 -4.04 4.07
C ILE A 114 -3.66 -5.26 4.04
N ASP A 115 -3.12 -6.49 4.06
CA ASP A 115 -3.94 -7.72 4.03
C ASP A 115 -4.81 -7.86 5.28
N GLU A 116 -4.25 -7.56 6.45
CA GLU A 116 -5.00 -7.52 7.71
C GLU A 116 -6.16 -6.52 7.64
N PHE A 117 -5.95 -5.35 7.02
CA PHE A 117 -6.97 -4.32 6.87
C PHE A 117 -8.07 -4.67 5.85
N MET A 118 -7.70 -5.25 4.69
CA MET A 118 -8.62 -5.48 3.56
C MET A 118 -9.41 -6.79 3.66
N ALA A 119 -9.31 -7.49 4.80
CA ALA A 119 -9.67 -8.88 5.02
C ALA A 119 -8.62 -9.87 4.47
N PRO A 120 -8.29 -10.94 5.25
CA PRO A 120 -7.23 -11.88 4.90
C PRO A 120 -7.38 -12.51 3.52
N GLY A 121 -6.27 -12.60 2.77
CA GLY A 121 -6.21 -13.22 1.45
C GLY A 121 -6.55 -12.28 0.28
N THR A 122 -6.82 -11.01 0.54
CA THR A 122 -7.04 -10.00 -0.50
C THR A 122 -5.74 -9.63 -1.19
N VAL A 123 -4.66 -9.45 -0.41
CA VAL A 123 -3.33 -9.18 -0.93
C VAL A 123 -2.75 -10.42 -1.61
N GLU A 124 -3.10 -11.63 -1.17
CA GLU A 124 -2.67 -12.88 -1.82
C GLU A 124 -3.18 -12.97 -3.28
N LYS A 125 -4.41 -12.53 -3.54
CA LYS A 125 -4.94 -12.44 -4.92
C LYS A 125 -4.12 -11.49 -5.79
N ILE A 126 -3.57 -10.42 -5.22
CA ILE A 126 -2.72 -9.45 -5.92
C ILE A 126 -1.30 -10.01 -6.08
N LYS A 127 -0.76 -10.70 -5.06
CA LYS A 127 0.53 -11.41 -5.17
C LYS A 127 0.50 -12.44 -6.31
N ASN A 128 -0.66 -13.04 -6.56
CA ASN A 128 -0.86 -13.94 -7.70
C ASN A 128 -0.88 -13.23 -9.07
N THR A 129 -1.08 -11.90 -9.12
CA THR A 129 -0.90 -11.11 -10.36
C THR A 129 0.53 -10.58 -10.52
N LEU A 130 1.34 -10.64 -9.46
CA LEU A 130 2.76 -10.32 -9.50
C LEU A 130 3.60 -11.52 -9.95
N PRO A 131 4.74 -11.28 -10.64
CA PRO A 131 5.71 -12.33 -10.95
C PRO A 131 6.25 -13.03 -9.69
N LYS A 132 6.66 -14.29 -9.84
CA LYS A 132 7.03 -15.19 -8.72
C LYS A 132 8.16 -14.67 -7.82
N ASP A 133 9.03 -13.82 -8.34
CA ASP A 133 10.08 -13.17 -7.57
C ASP A 133 9.53 -12.26 -6.46
N PHE A 134 8.26 -11.84 -6.54
CA PHE A 134 7.58 -11.03 -5.52
C PHE A 134 6.92 -11.85 -4.40
N TRP A 135 6.83 -13.18 -4.52
CA TRP A 135 6.11 -14.02 -3.55
C TRP A 135 6.80 -14.11 -2.18
N VAL A 136 8.05 -13.66 -2.09
CA VAL A 136 8.82 -13.59 -0.84
C VAL A 136 8.54 -12.30 -0.04
N LEU A 137 7.95 -11.30 -0.69
CA LEU A 137 7.34 -10.11 -0.06
C LEU A 137 5.92 -10.47 0.37
#